data_AF-A0A822C3Q5-F1
#
_entry.id   AF-A0A822C3Q5-F1
#
_cell.length_a   1.000
_cell.length_b   1.000
_cell.length_c   1.000
_cell.angle_alpha   90.00
_cell.angle_beta   90.00
_cell.angle_gamma   90.00
#
_symmetry.space_group_name_H-M   'P 1'
#
loop_
_entity.id
_entity.type
_entity.pdbx_description
1 polymer ?
#
loop_
_entity_poly.entity_id
_entity_poly.type
_entity_poly.pdbx_seq_one_letter_code
_entity_poly.pdbx_strand_id
1 'polypeptide(L)'
;NAEHIPMALYNSEAINGFPTGNLSLQIINKINPDQIHLTSFDDFDKAIDLVKQGKYWGVAAIPYNFTQAIKNKLLAFQTDPATLNASSLHLYLDMTNQQVSLTMQNAMVNSTELFLKEVLSSYKIDPSIADPPVILETPLYGSLVPRFLNFAAPGMMISIIFFLAIGLTALIFVVEKKEGLLERSWIAGVTTIEVMFAHIIVKFFIQAI
;
A
#
# COMPACT_ATOMS: atom_id res chain seq x y z
N ASN A 1 -6.56 -10.27 -5.26
CA ASN A 1 -7.86 -9.83 -4.75
C ASN A 1 -7.72 -9.45 -3.30
N ALA A 2 -7.76 -8.15 -3.01
CA ALA A 2 -7.75 -7.60 -1.65
C ALA A 2 -9.20 -7.31 -1.24
N GLU A 3 -10.03 -8.36 -1.21
CA GLU A 3 -11.42 -8.29 -0.79
C GLU A 3 -11.49 -8.71 0.67
N HIS A 4 -12.28 -8.01 1.50
CA HIS A 4 -12.47 -8.26 2.95
C HIS A 4 -11.26 -7.95 3.86
N ILE A 5 -10.69 -6.74 3.78
CA ILE A 5 -9.61 -6.34 4.69
C ILE A 5 -10.19 -6.00 6.08
N PRO A 6 -9.82 -6.70 7.17
CA PRO A 6 -10.31 -6.38 8.52
C PRO A 6 -9.67 -5.08 9.04
N MET A 7 -10.51 -4.15 9.49
CA MET A 7 -10.10 -2.88 10.09
C MET A 7 -10.86 -2.63 11.39
N ALA A 8 -10.17 -2.15 12.41
CA ALA A 8 -10.78 -1.72 13.65
C ALA A 8 -11.33 -0.29 13.52
N LEU A 9 -12.52 -0.05 14.03
CA LEU A 9 -13.18 1.26 14.05
C LEU A 9 -13.34 1.70 15.49
N TYR A 10 -12.79 2.86 15.83
CA TYR A 10 -12.98 3.52 17.13
C TYR A 10 -13.80 4.80 16.92
N ASN A 11 -15.04 4.81 17.42
CA ASN A 11 -15.93 5.97 17.27
C ASN A 11 -16.19 6.62 18.63
N SER A 12 -15.42 7.65 18.97
CA SER A 12 -15.58 8.38 20.23
C SER A 12 -16.90 9.17 20.31
N GLU A 13 -17.47 9.55 19.17
CA GLU A 13 -18.72 10.31 19.13
C GLU A 13 -19.94 9.44 19.49
N ALA A 14 -19.95 8.18 19.03
CA ALA A 14 -21.03 7.23 19.32
C ALA A 14 -21.06 6.80 20.80
N ILE A 15 -19.90 6.67 21.45
CA ILE A 15 -19.76 6.19 22.83
C ILE A 15 -20.27 7.24 23.83
N ASN A 16 -20.12 8.53 23.53
CA ASN A 16 -20.50 9.64 24.42
C ASN A 16 -21.97 10.08 24.31
N GLY A 17 -22.82 9.28 23.62
CA GLY A 17 -24.27 9.39 23.75
C GLY A 17 -24.94 10.53 23.00
N PHE A 18 -24.41 11.01 21.87
CA PHE A 18 -25.14 11.95 21.01
C PHE A 18 -26.20 11.21 20.18
N PRO A 19 -27.51 11.41 20.45
CA PRO A 19 -28.56 10.78 19.67
C PRO A 19 -28.91 11.71 18.48
N THR A 20 -29.24 11.13 17.34
CA THR A 20 -30.05 11.76 16.26
C THR A 20 -29.40 12.83 15.35
N GLY A 21 -28.12 12.73 15.00
CA GLY A 21 -27.57 13.54 13.90
C GLY A 21 -26.15 13.23 13.41
N ASN A 22 -25.66 12.00 13.62
CA ASN A 22 -24.24 11.70 13.55
C ASN A 22 -23.74 11.52 12.11
N LEU A 23 -23.04 12.55 11.62
CA LEU A 23 -22.31 12.51 10.36
C LEU A 23 -21.25 11.38 10.37
N SER A 24 -20.75 11.01 11.56
CA SER A 24 -19.84 9.86 11.72
C SER A 24 -20.45 8.54 11.24
N LEU A 25 -21.73 8.26 11.50
CA LEU A 25 -22.38 7.03 11.04
C LEU A 25 -22.63 7.04 9.53
N GLN A 26 -22.89 8.23 8.96
CA GLN A 26 -23.05 8.37 7.52
C GLN A 26 -21.76 7.99 6.78
N ILE A 27 -20.60 8.42 7.27
CA ILE A 27 -19.29 8.00 6.71
C ILE A 27 -19.14 6.49 6.77
N ILE A 28 -19.42 5.88 7.94
CA ILE A 28 -19.27 4.43 8.13
C ILE A 28 -20.13 3.65 7.13
N ASN A 29 -21.35 4.11 6.86
CA ASN A 29 -22.24 3.49 5.88
C ASN A 29 -21.80 3.69 4.42
N LYS A 30 -20.91 4.64 4.12
CA LYS A 30 -20.32 4.82 2.78
C LYS A 30 -19.09 3.93 2.55
N ILE A 31 -18.61 3.24 3.56
CA ILE A 31 -17.48 2.32 3.42
C ILE A 31 -17.97 1.04 2.75
N ASN A 32 -17.32 0.67 1.64
CA ASN A 32 -17.71 -0.50 0.87
C ASN A 32 -17.40 -1.78 1.68
N PRO A 33 -18.42 -2.57 2.08
CA PRO A 33 -18.22 -3.76 2.90
C PRO A 33 -17.43 -4.86 2.19
N ASP A 34 -17.43 -4.88 0.84
CA ASP A 34 -16.68 -5.87 0.05
C ASP A 34 -15.17 -5.61 0.10
N GLN A 35 -14.76 -4.36 0.36
CA GLN A 35 -13.35 -3.96 0.42
C GLN A 35 -12.82 -3.98 1.86
N ILE A 36 -13.57 -3.39 2.81
CA ILE A 36 -13.15 -3.24 4.20
C ILE A 36 -14.23 -3.80 5.14
N HIS A 37 -13.84 -4.73 5.99
CA HIS A 37 -14.68 -5.21 7.08
C HIS A 37 -14.37 -4.45 8.36
N LEU A 38 -15.27 -3.56 8.76
CA LEU A 38 -15.13 -2.73 9.96
C LEU A 38 -15.65 -3.46 11.19
N THR A 39 -14.85 -3.51 12.25
CA THR A 39 -15.28 -3.96 13.58
C THR A 39 -15.19 -2.81 14.57
N SER A 40 -16.31 -2.43 15.18
CA SER A 40 -16.36 -1.34 16.17
C SER A 40 -15.75 -1.75 17.51
N PHE A 41 -14.99 -0.84 18.12
CA PHE A 41 -14.39 -0.98 19.44
C PHE A 41 -14.69 0.25 20.31
N ASP A 42 -14.94 0.01 21.59
CA ASP A 42 -15.20 1.06 22.59
C ASP A 42 -13.92 1.67 23.18
N ASP A 43 -12.79 0.99 23.01
CA ASP A 43 -11.49 1.36 23.58
C ASP A 43 -10.45 1.44 22.46
N PHE A 44 -9.82 2.62 22.34
CA PHE A 44 -8.79 2.89 21.34
C PHE A 44 -7.54 2.04 21.58
N ASP A 45 -7.08 1.92 22.83
CA ASP A 45 -5.84 1.19 23.14
C ASP A 45 -6.02 -0.30 22.83
N LYS A 46 -7.19 -0.84 23.12
CA LYS A 46 -7.55 -2.21 22.76
C LYS A 46 -7.56 -2.43 21.24
N ALA A 47 -8.08 -1.47 20.47
CA ALA A 47 -8.09 -1.55 19.01
C ALA A 47 -6.65 -1.57 18.46
N ILE A 48 -5.79 -0.70 18.97
CA ILE A 48 -4.37 -0.62 18.60
C ILE A 48 -3.63 -1.92 18.94
N ASP A 49 -3.86 -2.48 20.12
CA ASP A 49 -3.20 -3.73 20.53
C ASP A 49 -3.66 -4.94 19.70
N LEU A 50 -4.90 -4.96 19.21
CA LEU A 50 -5.37 -6.00 18.29
C LEU A 50 -4.74 -5.88 16.91
N VAL A 51 -4.44 -4.66 16.45
CA VAL A 51 -3.64 -4.45 15.23
C VAL A 51 -2.21 -4.93 15.45
N LYS A 52 -1.62 -4.63 16.61
CA LYS A 52 -0.29 -5.13 16.99
C LYS A 52 -0.20 -6.66 17.03
N GLN A 53 -1.29 -7.32 17.40
CA GLN A 53 -1.42 -8.78 17.38
C GLN A 53 -1.64 -9.36 15.97
N GLY A 54 -1.74 -8.52 14.93
CA GLY A 54 -1.95 -8.94 13.54
C GLY A 54 -3.38 -9.38 13.22
N LYS A 55 -4.37 -9.03 14.06
CA LYS A 55 -5.79 -9.39 13.81
C LYS A 55 -6.50 -8.43 12.85
N TYR A 56 -6.02 -7.20 12.76
CA TYR A 56 -6.54 -6.14 11.90
C TYR A 56 -5.38 -5.44 11.21
N TRP A 57 -5.64 -4.80 10.08
CA TRP A 57 -4.61 -4.07 9.29
C TRP A 57 -4.52 -2.58 9.61
N GLY A 58 -5.38 -2.07 10.50
CA GLY A 58 -5.37 -0.68 10.92
C GLY A 58 -6.55 -0.30 11.80
N VAL A 59 -6.48 0.90 12.35
CA VAL A 59 -7.53 1.54 13.15
C VAL A 59 -7.98 2.82 12.47
N ALA A 60 -9.29 2.97 12.26
CA ALA A 60 -9.92 4.23 11.92
C ALA A 60 -10.51 4.85 13.19
N ALA A 61 -10.05 6.03 13.57
CA ALA A 61 -10.49 6.75 14.75
C ALA A 61 -11.27 8.02 14.36
N ILE A 62 -12.51 8.11 14.86
CA ILE A 62 -13.37 9.27 14.71
C ILE A 62 -13.37 10.06 16.04
N PRO A 63 -12.97 11.34 16.03
CA PRO A 63 -12.99 12.21 17.21
C PRO A 63 -14.40 12.40 17.80
N TYR A 64 -14.48 12.73 19.09
CA TYR A 64 -15.76 12.86 19.81
C TYR A 64 -16.63 14.05 19.33
N ASN A 65 -16.02 15.09 18.77
CA ASN A 65 -16.66 16.31 18.31
C ASN A 65 -16.74 16.40 16.77
N PHE A 66 -16.66 15.27 16.09
CA PHE A 66 -16.57 15.18 14.63
C PHE A 66 -17.72 15.86 13.89
N THR A 67 -18.97 15.56 14.24
CA THR A 67 -20.16 16.14 13.60
C THR A 67 -20.21 17.66 13.78
N GLN A 68 -19.87 18.15 14.97
CA GLN A 68 -19.85 19.59 15.26
C GLN A 68 -18.71 20.28 14.52
N ALA A 69 -17.53 19.65 14.46
CA ALA A 69 -16.38 20.20 13.76
C ALA A 69 -16.62 20.31 12.24
N ILE A 70 -17.29 19.32 11.63
CA ILE A 70 -17.69 19.41 10.22
C ILE A 70 -18.69 20.56 10.00
N LYS A 71 -19.74 20.66 10.83
CA LYS A 71 -20.72 21.75 10.70
C LYS A 71 -20.07 23.12 10.86
N ASN A 72 -19.17 23.27 11.83
CA ASN A 72 -18.42 24.51 12.04
C ASN A 72 -17.53 24.83 10.84
N LYS A 73 -16.85 23.83 10.27
CA LYS A 73 -16.02 23.98 9.06
C LYS A 73 -16.85 24.41 7.85
N LEU A 74 -18.10 23.93 7.72
CA LEU A 74 -19.00 24.31 6.63
C LEU A 74 -19.55 25.74 6.78
N LEU A 75 -19.73 26.21 8.01
CA LEU A 75 -20.32 27.52 8.31
C LEU A 75 -19.28 28.63 8.48
N ALA A 76 -18.03 28.29 8.82
CA ALA A 76 -16.97 29.26 9.09
C ALA A 76 -16.11 29.55 7.86
N PHE A 77 -15.80 30.83 7.62
CA PHE A 77 -14.87 31.27 6.56
C PHE A 77 -13.40 30.94 6.88
N GLN A 78 -13.05 30.79 8.16
CA GLN A 78 -11.73 30.38 8.63
C GLN A 78 -11.90 29.29 9.69
N THR A 79 -11.13 28.21 9.56
CA THR A 79 -11.21 27.06 10.47
C THR A 79 -9.95 26.96 11.29
N ASP A 80 -10.10 26.90 12.61
CA ASP A 80 -8.97 26.70 13.53
C ASP A 80 -8.32 25.33 13.33
N PRO A 81 -7.00 25.18 13.55
CA PRO A 81 -6.30 23.89 13.44
C PRO A 81 -6.92 22.78 14.30
N ALA A 82 -7.42 23.12 15.49
CA ALA A 82 -8.10 22.18 16.38
C ALA A 82 -9.42 21.67 15.78
N THR A 83 -10.18 22.53 15.11
CA THR A 83 -11.42 22.17 14.41
C THR A 83 -11.13 21.34 13.17
N LEU A 84 -10.04 21.64 12.44
CA LEU A 84 -9.60 20.81 11.32
C LEU A 84 -9.28 19.38 11.78
N ASN A 85 -8.54 19.25 12.88
CA ASN A 85 -8.19 17.95 13.45
C ASN A 85 -9.44 17.18 13.89
N ALA A 86 -10.33 17.82 14.65
CA ALA A 86 -11.58 17.23 15.10
C ALA A 86 -12.53 16.85 13.95
N SER A 87 -12.49 17.55 12.82
CA SER A 87 -13.31 17.28 11.64
C SER A 87 -12.75 16.18 10.73
N SER A 88 -11.58 15.62 11.08
CA SER A 88 -10.87 14.66 10.25
C SER A 88 -10.95 13.24 10.79
N LEU A 89 -10.97 12.28 9.87
CA LEU A 89 -10.83 10.87 10.17
C LEU A 89 -9.35 10.53 10.34
N HIS A 90 -8.98 9.98 11.50
CA HIS A 90 -7.61 9.60 11.79
C HIS A 90 -7.40 8.12 11.46
N LEU A 91 -6.42 7.83 10.61
CA LEU A 91 -6.09 6.46 10.19
C LEU A 91 -4.73 6.04 10.74
N TYR A 92 -4.71 4.98 11.55
CA TYR A 92 -3.52 4.31 12.04
C TYR A 92 -3.37 2.98 11.30
N LEU A 93 -2.54 2.94 10.28
CA LEU A 93 -2.42 1.78 9.40
C LEU A 93 -1.18 0.94 9.71
N ASP A 94 -1.26 -0.35 9.40
CA ASP A 94 -0.10 -1.25 9.33
C ASP A 94 0.50 -1.22 7.92
N MET A 95 1.65 -0.55 7.79
CA MET A 95 2.38 -0.38 6.52
C MET A 95 3.32 -1.54 6.18
N THR A 96 3.27 -2.68 6.88
CA THR A 96 4.06 -3.88 6.51
C THR A 96 3.67 -4.41 5.13
N ASN A 97 2.39 -4.30 4.77
CA ASN A 97 1.90 -4.60 3.44
C ASN A 97 1.37 -3.32 2.76
N GLN A 98 2.18 -2.77 1.86
CA GLN A 98 1.87 -1.53 1.16
C GLN A 98 0.62 -1.64 0.29
N GLN A 99 0.37 -2.79 -0.35
CA GLN A 99 -0.82 -2.96 -1.20
C GLN A 99 -2.09 -2.89 -0.36
N VAL A 100 -2.14 -3.61 0.77
CA VAL A 100 -3.27 -3.59 1.69
C VAL A 100 -3.49 -2.18 2.25
N SER A 101 -2.41 -1.55 2.72
CA SER A 101 -2.41 -0.18 3.22
C SER A 101 -2.96 0.85 2.23
N LEU A 102 -2.50 0.81 0.98
CA LEU A 102 -2.97 1.70 -0.08
C LEU A 102 -4.43 1.44 -0.44
N THR A 103 -4.84 0.17 -0.52
CA THR A 103 -6.24 -0.18 -0.74
C THR A 103 -7.13 0.37 0.38
N MET A 104 -6.72 0.23 1.65
CA MET A 104 -7.45 0.78 2.80
C MET A 104 -7.54 2.30 2.77
N GLN A 105 -6.41 2.97 2.50
CA GLN A 105 -6.36 4.42 2.40
C GLN A 105 -7.29 4.93 1.28
N ASN A 106 -7.20 4.34 0.07
CA ASN A 106 -8.01 4.75 -1.07
C ASN A 106 -9.51 4.54 -0.82
N ALA A 107 -9.88 3.41 -0.21
CA ALA A 107 -11.26 3.14 0.16
C ALA A 107 -11.77 4.17 1.18
N MET A 108 -10.99 4.51 2.21
CA MET A 108 -11.37 5.51 3.20
C MET A 108 -11.51 6.92 2.63
N VAL A 109 -10.56 7.33 1.78
CA VAL A 109 -10.62 8.62 1.10
C VAL A 109 -11.85 8.70 0.19
N ASN A 110 -12.09 7.66 -0.62
CA ASN A 110 -13.25 7.62 -1.52
C ASN A 110 -14.59 7.62 -0.74
N SER A 111 -14.72 6.82 0.31
CA SER A 111 -15.92 6.81 1.16
C SER A 111 -16.16 8.15 1.86
N THR A 112 -15.10 8.80 2.32
CA THR A 112 -15.17 10.15 2.93
C THR A 112 -15.54 11.20 1.88
N GLU A 113 -15.03 11.09 0.66
CA GLU A 113 -15.37 11.97 -0.46
C GLU A 113 -16.86 11.83 -0.82
N LEU A 114 -17.37 10.60 -0.96
CA LEU A 114 -18.78 10.34 -1.23
C LEU A 114 -19.70 10.91 -0.15
N PHE A 115 -19.33 10.71 1.12
CA PHE A 115 -20.03 11.32 2.25
C PHE A 115 -20.01 12.85 2.17
N LEU A 116 -18.84 13.45 1.91
CA LEU A 116 -18.69 14.90 1.88
C LEU A 116 -19.52 15.53 0.76
N LYS A 117 -19.57 14.88 -0.42
CA LYS A 117 -20.45 15.29 -1.54
C LYS A 117 -21.92 15.30 -1.16
N GLU A 118 -22.38 14.29 -0.41
CA GLU A 118 -23.77 14.22 0.05
C GLU A 118 -24.09 15.32 1.06
N VAL A 119 -23.20 15.54 2.03
CA VAL A 119 -23.35 16.60 3.02
C VAL A 119 -23.36 17.97 2.33
N LEU A 120 -22.41 18.27 1.45
CA LEU A 120 -22.34 19.56 0.76
C LEU A 120 -23.58 19.81 -0.12
N SER A 121 -24.07 18.77 -0.80
CA SER A 121 -25.29 18.85 -1.60
C SER A 121 -26.51 19.21 -0.74
N SER A 122 -26.59 18.69 0.49
CA SER A 122 -27.67 19.03 1.43
C SER A 122 -27.65 20.51 1.86
N TYR A 123 -26.46 21.14 1.86
CA TYR A 123 -26.27 22.56 2.16
C TYR A 123 -26.23 23.47 0.90
N LYS A 124 -26.47 22.92 -0.30
CA LYS A 124 -26.38 23.63 -1.60
C LYS A 124 -25.01 24.28 -1.86
N ILE A 125 -23.95 23.70 -1.31
CA ILE A 125 -22.56 24.12 -1.56
C ILE A 125 -22.02 23.27 -2.71
N ASP A 126 -21.20 23.86 -3.59
CA ASP A 126 -20.57 23.11 -4.68
C ASP A 126 -19.65 22.02 -4.08
N PRO A 127 -19.92 20.74 -4.35
CA PRO A 127 -19.12 19.63 -3.83
C PRO A 127 -17.66 19.64 -4.32
N SER A 128 -17.34 20.41 -5.36
CA SER A 128 -16.00 20.47 -5.96
C SER A 128 -14.99 21.28 -5.14
N ILE A 129 -15.42 21.97 -4.09
CA ILE A 129 -14.60 22.92 -3.32
C ILE A 129 -13.94 22.27 -2.10
N ALA A 130 -14.37 21.07 -1.69
CA ALA A 130 -13.96 20.50 -0.42
C ALA A 130 -13.10 19.23 -0.57
N ASP A 131 -11.92 19.26 0.05
CA ASP A 131 -11.08 18.08 0.18
C ASP A 131 -11.59 17.15 1.30
N PRO A 132 -11.56 15.82 1.10
CA PRO A 132 -11.97 14.85 2.10
C PRO A 132 -11.07 14.93 3.34
N PRO A 133 -11.62 15.14 4.55
CA PRO A 133 -10.84 15.31 5.76
C PRO A 133 -10.35 13.97 6.30
N VAL A 134 -9.30 13.40 5.70
CA VAL A 134 -8.64 12.15 6.14
C VAL A 134 -7.19 12.46 6.48
N ILE A 135 -6.80 12.17 7.73
CA ILE A 135 -5.43 12.34 8.22
C ILE A 135 -4.81 10.95 8.40
N LEU A 136 -3.68 10.73 7.73
CA LEU A 136 -2.83 9.58 8.01
C LEU A 136 -1.95 9.89 9.22
N GLU A 137 -2.14 9.12 10.28
CA GLU A 137 -1.32 9.23 11.48
C GLU A 137 -0.03 8.40 11.33
N THR A 138 0.84 8.48 12.34
CA THR A 138 2.03 7.64 12.40
C THR A 138 1.64 6.16 12.35
N PRO A 139 2.17 5.38 11.38
CA PRO A 139 1.77 4.00 11.18
C PRO A 139 2.23 3.13 12.35
N LEU A 140 1.44 2.10 12.66
CA LEU A 140 1.72 1.21 13.80
C LEU A 140 2.92 0.30 13.55
N TYR A 141 3.06 -0.13 12.29
CA TYR A 141 4.22 -0.85 11.80
C TYR A 141 4.60 -0.33 10.41
N GLY A 142 5.88 -0.50 10.05
CA GLY A 142 6.42 -0.06 8.77
C GLY A 142 6.82 1.43 8.74
N SER A 143 7.05 1.95 7.54
CA SER A 143 7.45 3.33 7.29
C SER A 143 6.43 4.00 6.37
N LEU A 144 6.08 5.26 6.65
CA LEU A 144 5.19 6.08 5.81
C LEU A 144 5.73 6.26 4.39
N VAL A 145 7.05 6.33 4.26
CA VAL A 145 7.72 6.39 2.96
C VAL A 145 8.27 4.99 2.66
N PRO A 146 7.61 4.22 1.78
CA PRO A 146 8.09 2.90 1.41
C PRO A 146 9.37 3.04 0.59
N ARG A 147 10.41 2.28 0.96
CA ARG A 147 11.59 2.13 0.11
C ARG A 147 11.26 1.15 -0.99
N PHE A 148 10.72 1.64 -2.12
CA PHE A 148 10.45 0.83 -3.32
C PHE A 148 11.63 -0.05 -3.74
N LEU A 149 12.86 0.42 -3.46
CA LEU A 149 14.09 -0.32 -3.67
C LEU A 149 14.09 -1.70 -2.99
N ASN A 150 13.54 -1.83 -1.78
CA ASN A 150 13.54 -3.11 -1.06
C ASN A 150 12.67 -4.17 -1.73
N PHE A 151 11.58 -3.76 -2.39
CA PHE A 151 10.69 -4.66 -3.13
C PHE A 151 11.21 -4.95 -4.54
N ALA A 152 11.84 -3.97 -5.20
CA ALA A 152 12.39 -4.13 -6.54
C ALA A 152 13.78 -4.78 -6.57
N ALA A 153 14.55 -4.69 -5.48
CA ALA A 153 15.93 -5.16 -5.41
C ALA A 153 16.12 -6.63 -5.81
N PRO A 154 15.30 -7.60 -5.35
CA PRO A 154 15.46 -8.99 -5.79
C PRO A 154 15.31 -9.16 -7.29
N GLY A 155 14.32 -8.50 -7.91
CA GLY A 155 14.10 -8.54 -9.35
C GLY A 155 15.27 -7.92 -10.12
N MET A 156 15.76 -6.77 -9.67
CA MET A 156 16.93 -6.12 -10.26
C MET A 156 18.20 -6.97 -10.12
N MET A 157 18.42 -7.62 -8.98
CA MET A 157 19.56 -8.52 -8.77
C MET A 157 19.54 -9.69 -9.77
N ILE A 158 18.37 -10.31 -9.96
CA ILE A 158 18.20 -11.39 -10.95
C ILE A 158 18.52 -10.88 -12.36
N SER A 159 18.01 -9.71 -12.74
CA SER A 159 18.30 -9.11 -14.06
C SER A 159 19.80 -8.83 -14.24
N ILE A 160 20.47 -8.27 -13.23
CA ILE A 160 21.91 -7.99 -13.27
C ILE A 160 22.70 -9.30 -13.46
N ILE A 161 22.41 -10.32 -12.66
CA ILE A 161 23.08 -11.63 -12.75
C ILE A 161 22.85 -12.25 -14.14
N PHE A 162 21.64 -12.17 -14.67
CA PHE A 162 21.31 -12.69 -16.00
C PHE A 162 22.09 -11.97 -17.12
N PHE A 163 22.14 -10.64 -17.11
CA PHE A 163 22.90 -9.90 -18.12
C PHE A 163 24.41 -10.13 -18.00
N LEU A 164 24.94 -10.25 -16.78
CA LEU A 164 26.34 -10.60 -16.55
C LEU A 164 26.65 -12.02 -17.06
N ALA A 165 25.77 -12.99 -16.80
CA ALA A 165 25.87 -14.36 -17.29
C ALA A 165 25.97 -14.43 -18.81
N ILE A 166 25.08 -13.72 -19.51
CA ILE A 166 25.07 -13.64 -20.97
C ILE A 166 26.34 -12.95 -21.48
N GLY A 167 26.71 -11.82 -20.89
CA GLY A 167 27.90 -11.06 -21.27
C GLY A 167 29.18 -11.88 -21.15
N LEU A 168 29.35 -12.62 -20.04
CA LEU A 168 30.51 -13.49 -19.83
C LEU A 168 30.55 -14.67 -20.81
N THR A 169 29.39 -15.26 -21.13
CA THR A 169 29.31 -16.36 -22.10
C THR A 169 29.65 -15.88 -23.51
N ALA A 170 29.11 -14.74 -23.92
CA ALA A 170 29.45 -14.11 -25.20
C ALA A 170 30.95 -13.75 -25.28
N LEU A 171 31.52 -13.20 -24.20
CA LEU A 171 32.93 -12.86 -24.12
C LEU A 171 33.82 -14.09 -24.31
N ILE A 172 33.52 -15.20 -23.64
CA ILE A 172 34.30 -16.44 -23.77
C ILE A 172 34.22 -16.98 -25.19
N PHE A 173 33.04 -16.99 -25.80
CA PHE A 173 32.89 -17.42 -27.19
C PHE A 173 33.72 -16.56 -28.16
N VAL A 174 33.76 -15.24 -27.95
CA VAL A 174 34.59 -14.32 -28.74
C VAL A 174 36.09 -14.61 -28.55
N VAL A 175 36.52 -14.89 -27.31
CA VAL A 175 37.92 -15.24 -27.02
C VAL A 175 38.30 -16.56 -27.69
N GLU A 176 37.48 -17.61 -27.56
CA GLU A 176 37.71 -18.92 -28.20
C GLU A 176 37.80 -18.80 -29.72
N LYS A 177 36.97 -17.94 -30.32
CA LYS A 177 37.03 -17.66 -31.76
C LYS A 177 38.31 -16.92 -32.13
N LYS A 178 38.72 -15.92 -31.34
CA LYS A 178 39.95 -15.14 -31.59
C LYS A 178 41.22 -16.00 -31.46
N GLU A 179 41.22 -16.95 -30.54
CA GLU A 179 42.35 -17.88 -30.32
C GLU A 179 42.37 -19.06 -31.29
N GLY A 180 41.33 -19.21 -32.14
CA GLY A 180 41.20 -20.31 -33.09
C GLY A 180 40.91 -21.66 -32.44
N LEU A 181 40.52 -21.69 -31.16
CA LEU A 181 40.17 -22.92 -30.44
C LEU A 181 38.93 -23.59 -31.05
N LEU A 182 37.95 -22.77 -31.44
CA LEU A 182 36.75 -23.22 -32.14
C LEU A 182 37.09 -23.88 -33.48
N GLU A 183 37.97 -23.28 -34.29
CA GLU A 183 38.39 -23.82 -35.58
C GLU A 183 39.15 -25.15 -35.43
N ARG A 184 40.04 -25.23 -34.43
CA ARG A 184 40.75 -26.49 -34.12
C ARG A 184 39.81 -27.60 -33.71
N SER A 185 38.77 -27.27 -32.95
CA SER A 185 37.77 -28.25 -32.48
C SER A 185 36.91 -28.76 -33.65
N TRP A 186 36.55 -27.88 -34.60
CA TRP A 186 35.87 -28.31 -35.83
C TRP A 186 36.74 -29.19 -36.72
N ILE A 187 38.03 -28.87 -36.89
CA ILE A 187 38.96 -29.70 -37.68
C ILE A 187 39.13 -31.08 -37.03
N ALA A 188 39.05 -31.18 -35.70
CA ALA A 188 39.07 -32.45 -34.97
C ALA A 188 37.77 -33.28 -35.11
N GLY A 189 36.77 -32.77 -35.83
CA GLY A 189 35.51 -33.46 -36.08
C GLY A 189 34.43 -33.22 -35.02
N VAL A 190 34.64 -32.29 -34.08
CA VAL A 190 33.63 -31.93 -33.08
C VAL A 190 32.53 -31.11 -33.72
N THR A 191 31.28 -31.46 -33.43
CA THR A 191 30.11 -30.75 -33.97
C THR A 191 29.79 -29.49 -33.15
N THR A 192 29.18 -28.49 -33.79
CA THR A 192 28.79 -27.24 -33.13
C THR A 192 27.84 -27.46 -31.96
N ILE A 193 26.95 -28.46 -32.05
CA ILE A 193 25.97 -28.79 -31.01
C ILE A 193 26.67 -29.32 -29.77
N GLU A 194 27.69 -30.17 -29.92
CA GLU A 194 28.48 -30.70 -28.80
C GLU A 194 29.20 -29.56 -28.06
N VAL A 195 29.76 -28.60 -28.80
CA VAL A 195 30.41 -27.41 -28.20
C VAL A 195 29.40 -26.54 -27.45
N MET A 196 28.20 -26.33 -28.01
CA MET A 196 27.14 -25.57 -27.33
C MET A 196 26.66 -26.28 -26.06
N PHE A 197 26.48 -27.59 -26.11
CA PHE A 197 26.10 -28.39 -24.94
C PHE A 197 27.17 -28.35 -23.84
N ALA A 198 28.45 -28.45 -24.21
CA ALA A 198 29.56 -28.33 -23.28
C ALA A 198 29.56 -26.96 -22.58
N HIS A 199 29.37 -25.87 -23.34
CA HIS A 199 29.24 -24.54 -22.76
C HIS A 199 28.05 -24.42 -21.82
N ILE A 200 26.87 -24.94 -22.17
CA ILE A 200 25.68 -24.91 -21.31
C ILE A 200 25.93 -25.65 -20.00
N ILE A 201 26.50 -26.86 -20.05
CA ILE A 201 26.76 -27.67 -18.86
C ILE A 201 27.79 -26.97 -17.95
N VAL A 202 28.92 -26.53 -18.51
CA VAL A 202 29.97 -25.85 -17.75
C VAL A 202 29.45 -24.55 -17.13
N LYS A 203 28.69 -23.75 -17.89
CA LYS A 203 28.11 -22.49 -17.39
C LYS A 203 27.06 -22.71 -16.32
N PHE A 204 26.26 -23.76 -16.42
CA PHE A 204 25.29 -24.14 -15.41
C PHE A 204 25.97 -24.47 -14.08
N PHE A 205 27.01 -25.29 -14.08
CA PHE A 205 27.76 -25.60 -12.85
C PHE A 205 28.49 -24.39 -12.27
N ILE A 206 29.08 -23.54 -13.10
CA ILE A 206 29.76 -22.32 -12.63
C ILE A 206 28.79 -21.32 -11.99
N GLN A 207 27.55 -21.22 -12.47
CA GLN A 207 26.54 -20.32 -11.89
C GLN A 207 25.73 -20.94 -10.75
N ALA A 208 25.77 -22.27 -10.62
CA ALA A 208 25.15 -22.99 -9.52
C ALA A 208 25.99 -22.99 -8.23
N ILE A 209 27.29 -22.71 -8.34
CA ILE A 209 28.25 -22.52 -7.24
C ILE A 209 28.29 -21.05 -6.86
#